data_AF-A0A968FR34-F1
#
_entry.id   AF-A0A968FR34-F1
#
_cell.length_a   1.000
_cell.length_b   1.000
_cell.length_c   1.000
_cell.angle_alpha   90.00
_cell.angle_beta   90.00
_cell.angle_gamma   90.00
#
_symmetry.space_group_name_H-M   'P 1'
#
loop_
_entity.id
_entity.type
_entity.pdbx_description
1 polymer ?
#
loop_
_entity_poly.entity_id
_entity_poly.type
_entity_poly.pdbx_seq_one_letter_code
_entity_poly.pdbx_strand_id
1 'polypeptide(L)'
;FFGKARCSICHNGPAFTDSKFHNIGVQDAGPLKEDLGRFKVTQDESDKRAFKTPGLRHVTRSAPYMHNGTKKTLEAVIEFYDRGGDVKDNISP
;
A
#
# COMPACT_ATOMS: atom_id res chain seq x y z
N PHE A 1 2.58 15.57 -1.46
CA PHE A 1 1.71 15.03 -0.40
C PHE A 1 0.24 15.46 -0.57
N PHE A 2 -0.14 16.71 -0.31
CA PHE A 2 -1.54 17.17 -0.41
C PHE A 2 -2.02 17.54 -1.83
N GLY A 3 -1.11 17.87 -2.74
CA GLY A 3 -1.42 18.28 -4.12
C GLY A 3 -1.54 17.11 -5.10
N LYS A 4 -0.90 17.20 -6.28
CA LYS A 4 -0.97 16.20 -7.37
C LYS A 4 -0.82 14.74 -6.92
N ALA A 5 0.07 14.49 -5.97
CA ALA A 5 0.33 13.14 -5.44
C ALA A 5 -0.80 12.56 -4.57
N ARG A 6 -1.67 13.41 -4.00
CA ARG A 6 -2.88 13.05 -3.23
C ARG A 6 -2.68 12.02 -2.10
N CYS A 7 -1.47 11.86 -1.58
CA CYS A 7 -1.12 10.89 -0.54
C CYS A 7 -1.96 11.06 0.74
N SER A 8 -2.34 12.30 1.05
CA SER A 8 -3.14 12.63 2.24
C SER A 8 -4.57 12.09 2.20
N ILE A 9 -5.07 11.59 1.06
CA ILE A 9 -6.40 10.97 1.00
C ILE A 9 -6.45 9.76 1.93
N CYS A 10 -5.39 8.95 1.94
CA CYS A 10 -5.30 7.79 2.83
C CYS A 10 -4.37 8.05 4.02
N HIS A 11 -3.28 8.81 3.85
CA HIS A 11 -2.33 9.11 4.93
C HIS A 11 -2.66 10.44 5.62
N ASN A 12 -3.70 10.46 6.44
CA ASN A 12 -4.17 11.66 7.15
C ASN A 12 -4.22 11.50 8.68
N GLY A 13 -4.57 12.59 9.36
CA GLY A 13 -4.68 12.63 10.80
C GLY A 13 -3.34 12.50 11.53
N PRO A 14 -3.38 12.44 12.88
CA PRO A 14 -2.16 12.43 13.69
C PRO A 14 -1.26 11.23 13.40
N ALA A 15 -1.81 10.08 13.00
CA ALA A 15 -1.03 8.87 12.73
C ALA A 15 -0.60 8.73 11.25
N PHE A 16 -1.01 9.65 10.36
CA PHE A 16 -0.83 9.55 8.91
C PHE A 16 -1.43 8.26 8.33
N THR A 17 -2.67 7.95 8.72
CA THR A 17 -3.44 6.80 8.23
C THR A 17 -4.94 7.05 8.45
N ASP A 18 -5.74 6.67 7.47
CA ASP A 18 -7.20 6.60 7.54
C ASP A 18 -7.71 5.31 8.20
N SER A 19 -6.79 4.38 8.54
CA SER A 19 -7.07 3.04 9.07
C SER A 19 -7.97 2.16 8.20
N LYS A 20 -8.17 2.52 6.92
CA LYS A 20 -8.93 1.72 5.94
C LYS A 20 -8.00 0.79 5.16
N PHE A 21 -8.60 -0.04 4.31
CA PHE A 21 -7.92 -1.04 3.50
C PHE A 21 -8.03 -0.67 2.03
N HIS A 22 -6.90 -0.69 1.33
CA HIS A 22 -6.83 -0.32 -0.08
C HIS A 22 -5.92 -1.28 -0.84
N ASN A 23 -6.30 -1.62 -2.06
CA ASN A 23 -5.43 -2.28 -3.01
C ASN A 23 -4.81 -1.21 -3.92
N ILE A 24 -3.50 -1.02 -3.81
CA ILE A 24 -2.74 -0.04 -4.60
C ILE A 24 -2.01 -0.68 -5.79
N GLY A 25 -2.24 -1.98 -6.05
CA GLY A 25 -1.64 -2.69 -7.17
C GLY A 25 -0.17 -3.06 -6.95
N VAL A 26 0.22 -3.49 -5.75
CA VAL A 26 1.56 -4.09 -5.54
C VAL A 26 1.60 -5.48 -6.15
N GLN A 27 2.63 -5.78 -6.95
CA GLN A 27 2.78 -7.12 -7.52
C GLN A 27 3.11 -8.15 -6.44
N ASP A 28 2.47 -9.30 -6.57
CA ASP A 28 2.77 -10.52 -5.82
C ASP A 28 4.23 -10.96 -6.08
N ALA A 29 5.07 -10.81 -5.06
CA ALA A 29 6.51 -11.04 -5.12
C ALA A 29 7.11 -11.15 -3.71
N GLY A 30 8.41 -11.44 -3.64
CA GLY A 30 9.12 -11.58 -2.37
C GLY A 30 8.81 -12.91 -1.65
N PRO A 31 9.09 -13.01 -0.34
CA PRO A 31 8.98 -14.27 0.40
C PRO A 31 7.54 -14.78 0.54
N LEU A 32 6.56 -13.89 0.48
CA LEU A 32 5.15 -14.25 0.62
C LEU A 32 4.57 -14.89 -0.65
N LYS A 33 5.20 -14.68 -1.82
CA LYS A 33 4.75 -15.08 -3.17
C LYS A 33 3.39 -14.55 -3.58
N GLU A 34 2.35 -14.75 -2.77
CA GLU A 34 1.00 -14.20 -2.92
C GLU A 34 0.47 -13.81 -1.53
N ASP A 35 -0.06 -12.58 -1.41
CA ASP A 35 -0.74 -12.15 -0.20
C ASP A 35 -2.09 -11.51 -0.50
N LEU A 36 -3.16 -12.24 -0.19
CA LEU A 36 -4.53 -11.80 -0.43
C LEU A 36 -5.00 -10.68 0.51
N GLY A 37 -4.21 -10.30 1.51
CA GLY A 37 -4.53 -9.16 2.39
C GLY A 37 -5.84 -9.36 3.15
N ARG A 38 -6.67 -8.31 3.17
CA ARG A 38 -7.94 -8.22 3.91
C ARG A 38 -8.91 -9.36 3.61
N PHE A 39 -8.92 -9.86 2.37
CA PHE A 39 -9.74 -11.02 1.97
C PHE A 39 -9.58 -12.24 2.87
N LYS A 40 -8.37 -12.50 3.39
CA LYS A 40 -8.13 -13.65 4.31
C LYS A 40 -9.00 -13.59 5.56
N VAL A 41 -9.50 -12.40 5.92
CA VAL A 41 -10.38 -12.17 7.07
C VAL A 41 -11.85 -12.08 6.65
N THR A 42 -12.16 -11.36 5.57
CA THR A 42 -13.54 -11.03 5.20
C THR A 42 -14.17 -12.02 4.23
N GLN A 43 -13.36 -12.74 3.44
CA GLN A 43 -13.79 -13.58 2.32
C GLN A 43 -14.59 -12.82 1.23
N ASP A 44 -14.52 -11.49 1.21
CA ASP A 44 -15.15 -10.66 0.18
C ASP A 44 -14.16 -10.38 -0.96
N GLU A 45 -14.48 -10.80 -2.19
CA GLU A 45 -13.61 -10.61 -3.35
C GLU A 45 -13.21 -9.14 -3.58
N SER A 46 -14.02 -8.16 -3.16
CA SER A 46 -13.61 -6.75 -3.28
C SER A 46 -12.42 -6.38 -2.38
N ASP A 47 -12.23 -7.09 -1.27
CA ASP A 47 -11.12 -6.91 -0.31
C ASP A 47 -9.83 -7.64 -0.72
N LYS A 48 -9.84 -8.33 -1.86
CA LYS A 48 -8.70 -9.10 -2.33
C LYS A 48 -7.52 -8.18 -2.64
N ARG A 49 -6.38 -8.48 -2.00
CA ARG A 49 -5.13 -7.69 -2.05
C ARG A 49 -5.28 -6.28 -1.49
N ALA A 50 -6.33 -6.01 -0.71
CA ALA A 50 -6.45 -4.76 0.02
C ALA A 50 -5.68 -4.85 1.35
N PHE A 51 -4.88 -3.83 1.64
CA PHE A 51 -4.06 -3.75 2.84
C PHE A 51 -4.37 -2.49 3.63
N LYS A 52 -4.24 -2.58 4.95
CA LYS A 52 -4.45 -1.42 5.82
C LYS A 52 -3.45 -0.33 5.45
N THR A 53 -3.90 0.91 5.28
CA THR A 53 -3.02 2.08 5.16
C THR A 53 -2.10 2.14 6.39
N PRO A 54 -0.77 1.95 6.27
CA PRO A 54 0.11 2.02 7.43
C PRO A 54 0.24 3.47 7.90
N GLY A 55 0.46 3.66 9.21
CA GLY A 55 0.90 4.96 9.70
C GLY A 55 2.31 5.27 9.21
N LEU A 56 2.60 6.55 8.95
CA LEU A 56 3.90 6.98 8.41
C LEU A 56 4.87 7.53 9.45
N ARG A 57 4.53 7.46 10.75
CA ARG A 57 5.44 7.86 11.82
C ARG A 57 6.67 6.95 11.80
N HIS A 58 7.86 7.55 11.74
CA HIS A 58 9.15 6.85 11.67
C HIS A 58 9.36 5.98 10.42
N VAL A 59 8.64 6.24 9.32
CA VAL A 59 8.75 5.44 8.08
C VAL A 59 10.18 5.35 7.53
N THR A 60 11.04 6.35 7.78
CA THR A 60 12.45 6.31 7.37
C THR A 60 13.29 5.22 8.06
N ARG A 61 12.75 4.55 9.10
CA ARG A 61 13.44 3.53 9.90
C ARG A 61 12.86 2.13 9.76
N SER A 62 11.93 1.93 8.82
CA SER A 62 11.15 0.69 8.70
C SER A 62 11.31 0.01 7.34
N ALA A 63 12.42 0.25 6.63
CA ALA A 63 12.71 -0.48 5.41
C ALA A 63 12.88 -1.99 5.72
N PRO A 64 12.54 -2.89 4.77
CA PRO A 64 11.94 -2.61 3.46
C PRO A 64 10.44 -2.30 3.54
N TYR A 65 9.89 -1.74 2.46
CA TYR A 65 8.52 -1.21 2.37
C TYR A 65 7.57 -2.13 1.60
N MET A 66 6.27 -1.80 1.71
CA MET A 66 5.11 -2.62 1.28
C MET A 66 4.91 -3.88 2.14
N HIS A 67 3.75 -4.51 2.03
CA HIS A 67 3.40 -5.72 2.81
C HIS A 67 4.34 -6.91 2.53
N ASN A 68 4.97 -6.93 1.35
CA ASN A 68 5.86 -7.99 0.91
C ASN A 68 7.36 -7.60 0.93
N GLY A 69 7.71 -6.40 1.40
CA GLY A 69 9.10 -5.94 1.52
C GLY A 69 9.83 -5.76 0.18
N THR A 70 9.12 -5.65 -0.94
CA THR A 70 9.73 -5.62 -2.28
C THR A 70 10.40 -4.29 -2.62
N LYS A 71 10.02 -3.18 -1.97
CA LYS A 71 10.63 -1.86 -2.20
C LYS A 71 11.65 -1.58 -1.10
N LYS A 72 12.93 -1.45 -1.46
CA LYS A 72 14.02 -1.31 -0.47
C LYS A 72 14.20 0.12 0.05
N THR A 73 13.76 1.12 -0.70
CA THR A 73 13.95 2.54 -0.41
C THR A 73 12.63 3.31 -0.55
N LEU A 74 12.54 4.50 0.07
CA LEU A 74 11.36 5.35 -0.07
C LEU A 74 11.25 5.91 -1.49
N GLU A 75 12.37 6.13 -2.16
CA GLU A 75 12.43 6.55 -3.56
C GLU A 75 11.74 5.50 -4.45
N ALA A 76 12.01 4.21 -4.24
CA ALA A 76 11.34 3.13 -4.97
C ALA A 76 9.83 3.03 -4.66
N VAL A 77 9.40 3.51 -3.48
CA VAL A 77 7.97 3.63 -3.14
C VAL A 77 7.33 4.78 -3.92
N ILE A 78 7.99 5.93 -4.00
CA ILE A 78 7.50 7.09 -4.75
C ILE A 78 7.44 6.77 -6.25
N GLU A 79 8.48 6.16 -6.82
CA GLU A 79 8.50 5.72 -8.22
C GLU A 79 7.37 4.74 -8.54
N PHE A 80 7.02 3.85 -7.61
CA PHE A 80 5.87 2.95 -7.75
C PHE A 80 4.55 3.73 -7.87
N TYR A 81 4.34 4.75 -7.04
CA TYR A 81 3.14 5.58 -7.13
C TYR A 81 3.13 6.46 -8.39
N ASP A 82 4.28 7.01 -8.79
CA ASP A 82 4.38 7.89 -9.96
C ASP A 82 4.03 7.17 -11.28
N ARG A 83 4.31 5.86 -11.37
CA ARG A 83 3.90 5.04 -12.52
C ARG A 83 2.52 4.38 -12.39
N GLY A 84 1.81 4.61 -11.29
CA GLY A 84 0.43 4.16 -11.08
C GLY A 84 0.29 2.69 -10.66
N GLY A 85 1.29 2.12 -9.98
CA GLY A 85 1.25 0.74 -9.48
C GLY A 85 1.93 -0.30 -10.40
N ASP A 86 1.97 -1.55 -9.93
CA ASP A 86 2.52 -2.70 -10.67
C ASP A 86 1.44 -3.49 -11.42
N VAL A 87 0.26 -3.65 -10.80
CA VAL A 87 -0.88 -4.41 -11.36
C VAL A 87 -2.15 -3.56 -11.33
N LYS A 88 -3.05 -3.72 -12.31
CA LYS A 88 -4.27 -2.89 -12.47
C LYS A 88 -5.58 -3.54 -12.05
N ASP A 89 -5.49 -4.76 -11.51
CA ASP A 89 -6.67 -5.53 -11.15
C ASP A 89 -7.16 -5.19 -9.74
N ASN A 90 -8.46 -4.95 -9.61
CA ASN A 90 -9.13 -4.67 -8.33
C ASN A 90 -8.48 -3.53 -7.51
N ILE A 91 -7.91 -2.50 -8.16
CA ILE A 91 -7.33 -1.35 -7.45
C ILE A 91 -8.45 -0.52 -6.83
N SER A 92 -8.22 -0.05 -5.60
CA SER A 92 -9.07 0.93 -4.94
C SER A 92 -9.10 2.27 -5.72
N PRO A 93 -10.25 2.98 -5.74
CA PRO A 93 -10.40 4.26 -6.44
C PRO A 93 -9.46 5.38 -5.98
#